data_AF-A0A1I5WA96-F1
#
_entry.id   AF-A0A1I5WA96-F1
#
_cell.length_a   1.000
_cell.length_b   1.000
_cell.length_c   1.000
_cell.angle_alpha   90.00
_cell.angle_beta   90.00
_cell.angle_gamma   90.00
#
_symmetry.space_group_name_H-M   'P 1'
#
loop_
_entity.id
_entity.type
_entity.pdbx_description
1 polymer ?
#
loop_
_entity_poly.entity_id
_entity_poly.type
_entity_poly.pdbx_seq_one_letter_code
_entity_poly.pdbx_strand_id
1 'polypeptide(L)'
;MFRKKRHPWQEQLGQNRTVLKEKLQEAMASVLPITAIVLVLCFSIAPIPTATFMTFLIGAVLLILGMGLFTLGADTAMTPIGERVGAAMTRSRKLGVVIGVGFLIGVIVTMSEPDLQVLATQVPGVPNQYLIGAVAVGVGLFLVIALLRILFRIPLNWMLVVFYMVVFALAAFVPGDFLAIAFDSGGVTTGPMTVPFIMALGVGVASIRSDENAAQDSFGLVALCSIGPILAVMVLALIYPSAGAYTPVQVPNAKDSRALWALFEASFPAYLKEVAVCLAPIAVFFAVFQVISLKLKKKKVLKIVVGLLYTYVGLVLFLTGVNVGFMPAGNYLGQQIASLSYNWILVPIGMLMGWFIVQAEPAVHVLNKQVEEITSGAIPGKAMSTSLSAGVAISIGLAMVRVLTGISIFWFVMPGYLAAIAMSFFVPRIFTAIAFDSGGVASGPMTATFLLPFAMGACDALGGDIITDAFGVVAMVAMTPLLTIQMLGLLYQKKLKRAPQEEKPAIVSDEEIIEL
;
A
#
# COMPACT_ATOMS: atom_id res chain seq x y z
N MET A 1 -21.73 -35.92 -34.14
CA MET A 1 -21.54 -35.10 -32.93
C MET A 1 -20.09 -34.61 -32.89
N PHE A 2 -19.76 -33.59 -33.67
CA PHE A 2 -18.39 -33.06 -33.77
C PHE A 2 -18.11 -32.08 -32.62
N ARG A 3 -17.58 -32.59 -31.51
CA ARG A 3 -17.03 -31.74 -30.45
C ARG A 3 -15.68 -31.20 -30.93
N LYS A 4 -15.68 -30.02 -31.56
CA LYS A 4 -14.47 -29.28 -31.94
C LYS A 4 -13.53 -29.24 -30.73
N LYS A 5 -12.39 -29.93 -30.81
CA LYS A 5 -11.26 -29.74 -29.88
C LYS A 5 -10.86 -28.27 -29.98
N ARG A 6 -11.17 -27.47 -28.95
CA ARG A 6 -10.67 -26.09 -28.86
C ARG A 6 -9.15 -26.18 -28.81
N HIS A 7 -8.48 -25.38 -29.64
CA HIS A 7 -7.01 -25.31 -29.60
C HIS A 7 -6.55 -24.82 -28.22
N PRO A 8 -5.40 -25.27 -27.69
CA PRO A 8 -4.89 -24.84 -26.38
C PRO A 8 -4.80 -23.32 -26.22
N TRP A 9 -4.57 -22.60 -27.32
CA TRP A 9 -4.54 -21.14 -27.38
C TRP A 9 -5.91 -20.48 -27.15
N GLN A 10 -7.02 -21.13 -27.54
CA GLN A 10 -8.38 -20.61 -27.31
C GLN A 10 -8.81 -20.78 -25.84
N GLU A 11 -8.33 -21.81 -25.15
CA GLU A 11 -8.52 -21.98 -23.70
C GLU A 11 -7.66 -20.99 -22.90
N GLN A 12 -6.41 -20.74 -23.31
CA GLN A 12 -5.56 -19.71 -22.71
C GLN A 12 -6.09 -18.29 -22.92
N LEU A 13 -6.64 -17.97 -24.10
CA LEU A 13 -7.30 -16.69 -24.36
C LEU A 13 -8.60 -16.52 -23.55
N GLY A 14 -9.34 -17.62 -23.34
CA GLY A 14 -10.52 -17.65 -22.46
C GLY A 14 -10.16 -17.37 -21.00
N GLN A 15 -9.11 -18.01 -20.48
CA GLN A 15 -8.59 -17.78 -19.12
C GLN A 15 -8.02 -16.37 -18.95
N ASN A 16 -7.29 -15.83 -19.93
CA ASN A 16 -6.77 -14.46 -19.84
C ASN A 16 -7.90 -13.42 -19.82
N ARG A 17 -9.00 -13.65 -20.55
CA ARG A 17 -10.19 -12.79 -20.50
C ARG A 17 -10.88 -12.85 -19.14
N THR A 18 -10.89 -14.00 -18.46
CA THR A 18 -11.47 -14.09 -17.11
C THR A 18 -10.59 -13.39 -16.08
N VAL A 19 -9.26 -13.55 -16.15
CA VAL A 19 -8.34 -12.89 -15.20
C VAL A 19 -8.30 -11.37 -15.41
N LEU A 20 -8.26 -10.89 -16.65
CA LEU A 20 -8.34 -9.44 -16.89
C LEU A 20 -9.68 -8.86 -16.40
N LYS A 21 -10.78 -9.59 -16.60
CA LYS A 21 -12.10 -9.17 -16.10
C LYS A 21 -12.13 -9.12 -14.58
N GLU A 22 -11.54 -10.10 -13.91
CA GLU A 22 -11.41 -10.14 -12.45
C GLU A 22 -10.60 -8.94 -11.93
N LYS A 23 -9.43 -8.67 -12.52
CA LYS A 23 -8.61 -7.51 -12.14
C LYS A 23 -9.26 -6.17 -12.44
N LEU A 24 -10.02 -6.08 -13.53
CA LEU A 24 -10.82 -4.89 -13.81
C LEU A 24 -11.98 -4.74 -12.82
N GLN A 25 -12.61 -5.83 -12.38
CA GLN A 25 -13.63 -5.80 -11.34
C GLN A 25 -13.07 -5.40 -9.98
N GLU A 26 -11.88 -5.89 -9.62
CA GLU A 26 -11.13 -5.43 -8.44
C GLU A 26 -10.92 -3.91 -8.52
N ALA A 27 -10.36 -3.40 -9.62
CA ALA A 27 -10.14 -1.97 -9.81
C ALA A 27 -11.44 -1.15 -9.79
N MET A 28 -12.52 -1.65 -10.40
CA MET A 28 -13.84 -1.01 -10.32
C MET A 28 -14.37 -0.96 -8.89
N ALA A 29 -14.24 -2.05 -8.13
CA ALA A 29 -14.63 -2.09 -6.73
C ALA A 29 -13.83 -1.09 -5.88
N SER A 30 -12.56 -0.85 -6.22
CA SER A 30 -11.68 0.15 -5.59
C SER A 30 -12.10 1.60 -5.85
N VAL A 31 -12.42 1.93 -7.11
CA VAL A 31 -12.52 3.32 -7.57
C VAL A 31 -13.95 3.83 -7.60
N LEU A 32 -14.93 2.97 -7.90
CA LEU A 32 -16.33 3.38 -8.05
C LEU A 32 -16.95 3.95 -6.77
N PRO A 33 -16.70 3.41 -5.55
CA PRO A 33 -17.29 3.99 -4.33
C PRO A 33 -16.85 5.44 -4.11
N ILE A 34 -15.58 5.73 -4.33
CA ILE A 34 -15.02 7.08 -4.17
C ILE A 34 -15.54 7.98 -5.28
N THR A 35 -15.57 7.48 -6.52
CA THR A 35 -16.18 8.18 -7.64
C THR A 35 -17.64 8.53 -7.36
N ALA A 36 -18.42 7.61 -6.81
CA ALA A 36 -19.82 7.85 -6.46
C ALA A 36 -19.96 8.91 -5.37
N ILE A 37 -19.14 8.85 -4.31
CA ILE A 37 -19.11 9.89 -3.27
C ILE A 37 -18.79 11.25 -3.89
N VAL A 38 -17.75 11.32 -4.72
CA VAL A 38 -17.36 12.54 -5.43
C VAL A 38 -18.52 13.08 -6.27
N LEU A 39 -19.19 12.24 -7.06
CA LEU A 39 -20.33 12.65 -7.88
C LEU A 39 -21.46 13.21 -7.02
N VAL A 40 -21.82 12.53 -5.92
CA VAL A 40 -22.84 13.02 -5.00
C VAL A 40 -22.45 14.39 -4.44
N LEU A 41 -21.21 14.56 -3.99
CA LEU A 41 -20.72 15.85 -3.47
C LEU A 41 -20.74 16.95 -4.54
N CYS A 42 -20.35 16.64 -5.77
CA CYS A 42 -20.36 17.57 -6.90
C CYS A 42 -21.76 18.11 -7.23
N PHE A 43 -22.79 17.26 -7.13
CA PHE A 43 -24.16 17.64 -7.43
C PHE A 43 -24.94 18.20 -6.22
N SER A 44 -24.39 18.16 -5.01
CA SER A 44 -25.10 18.55 -3.79
C SER A 44 -24.40 19.67 -3.01
N ILE A 45 -23.19 19.41 -2.52
CA ILE A 45 -22.51 20.24 -1.50
C ILE A 45 -21.47 21.17 -2.12
N ALA A 46 -20.69 20.68 -3.07
CA ALA A 46 -19.50 21.35 -3.60
C ALA A 46 -19.48 21.29 -5.14
N PRO A 47 -20.19 22.21 -5.82
CA PRO A 47 -20.24 22.22 -7.28
C PRO A 47 -18.85 22.47 -7.87
N ILE A 48 -18.44 21.58 -8.79
CA ILE A 48 -17.14 21.69 -9.46
C ILE A 48 -17.29 22.18 -10.91
N PRO A 49 -16.31 22.93 -11.44
CA PRO A 49 -16.32 23.36 -12.83
C PRO A 49 -16.44 22.18 -13.79
N THR A 50 -17.17 22.37 -14.89
CA THR A 50 -17.40 21.30 -15.89
C THR A 50 -16.10 20.73 -16.44
N ALA A 51 -15.06 21.55 -16.60
CA ALA A 51 -13.74 21.09 -17.02
C ALA A 51 -13.16 20.05 -16.03
N THR A 52 -13.07 20.41 -14.74
CA THR A 52 -12.60 19.53 -13.66
C THR A 52 -13.46 18.29 -13.50
N PHE A 53 -14.77 18.41 -13.67
CA PHE A 53 -15.70 17.28 -13.64
C PHE A 53 -15.41 16.28 -14.77
N MET A 54 -15.19 16.78 -15.99
CA MET A 54 -14.88 15.92 -17.14
C MET A 54 -13.48 15.31 -17.05
N THR A 55 -12.47 16.05 -16.59
CA THR A 55 -11.13 15.48 -16.36
C THR A 55 -11.17 14.42 -15.27
N PHE A 56 -11.96 14.63 -14.22
CA PHE A 56 -12.20 13.63 -13.18
C PHE A 56 -12.82 12.34 -13.75
N LEU A 57 -13.89 12.43 -14.55
CA LEU A 57 -14.54 11.27 -15.15
C LEU A 57 -13.63 10.50 -16.12
N ILE A 58 -12.92 11.20 -17.00
CA ILE A 58 -11.94 10.58 -17.91
C ILE A 58 -10.80 9.96 -17.08
N GLY A 59 -10.33 10.68 -16.06
CA GLY A 59 -9.34 10.21 -15.11
C GLY A 59 -9.78 8.94 -14.39
N ALA A 60 -11.04 8.84 -13.97
CA ALA A 60 -11.63 7.65 -13.34
C ALA A 60 -11.54 6.42 -14.25
N VAL A 61 -11.90 6.60 -15.52
CA VAL A 61 -11.83 5.52 -16.52
C VAL A 61 -10.38 5.09 -16.75
N LEU A 62 -9.46 6.04 -16.93
CA LEU A 62 -8.04 5.75 -17.09
C LEU A 62 -7.43 5.09 -15.86
N LEU A 63 -7.83 5.50 -14.66
CA LEU A 63 -7.37 4.95 -13.39
C LEU A 63 -7.87 3.51 -13.21
N ILE A 64 -9.16 3.23 -13.48
CA ILE A 64 -9.72 1.87 -13.43
C ILE A 64 -9.01 0.93 -14.43
N LEU A 65 -8.85 1.37 -15.68
CA LEU A 65 -8.15 0.59 -16.71
C LEU A 65 -6.67 0.42 -16.36
N GLY A 66 -6.04 1.48 -15.87
CA GLY A 66 -4.65 1.53 -15.44
C GLY A 66 -4.38 0.55 -14.31
N MET A 67 -5.12 0.64 -13.20
CA MET A 67 -5.03 -0.29 -12.07
C MET A 67 -5.27 -1.74 -12.51
N GLY A 68 -6.31 -2.02 -13.31
CA GLY A 68 -6.60 -3.38 -13.75
C GLY A 68 -5.47 -4.01 -14.58
N LEU A 69 -4.90 -3.26 -15.53
CA LEU A 69 -3.75 -3.72 -16.34
C LEU A 69 -2.46 -3.80 -15.51
N PHE A 70 -2.25 -2.84 -14.63
CA PHE A 70 -1.10 -2.77 -13.74
C PHE A 70 -1.06 -3.97 -12.79
N THR A 71 -2.16 -4.23 -12.05
CA THR A 71 -2.24 -5.36 -11.10
C THR A 71 -2.10 -6.70 -11.83
N LEU A 72 -2.71 -6.83 -13.02
CA LEU A 72 -2.51 -8.01 -13.87
C LEU A 72 -1.04 -8.20 -14.26
N GLY A 73 -0.36 -7.12 -14.64
CA GLY A 73 1.05 -7.11 -14.98
C GLY A 73 1.94 -7.49 -13.80
N ALA A 74 1.68 -6.90 -12.64
CA ALA A 74 2.37 -7.15 -11.38
C ALA A 74 2.24 -8.62 -10.96
N ASP A 75 1.02 -9.18 -10.93
CA ASP A 75 0.80 -10.60 -10.59
C ASP A 75 1.49 -11.55 -11.59
N THR A 76 1.56 -11.16 -12.86
CA THR A 76 2.16 -11.98 -13.92
C THR A 76 3.68 -11.95 -13.91
N ALA A 77 4.29 -10.83 -13.52
CA ALA A 77 5.74 -10.61 -13.56
C ALA A 77 6.39 -10.59 -12.18
N MET A 78 5.91 -9.73 -11.26
CA MET A 78 6.57 -9.39 -10.00
C MET A 78 6.54 -10.53 -8.99
N THR A 79 5.37 -11.13 -8.73
CA THR A 79 5.24 -12.26 -7.79
C THR A 79 6.15 -13.44 -8.19
N PRO A 80 6.15 -13.91 -9.45
CA PRO A 80 7.05 -14.98 -9.87
C PRO A 80 8.53 -14.60 -9.94
N ILE A 81 8.87 -13.31 -10.01
CA ILE A 81 10.25 -12.83 -9.87
C ILE A 81 10.65 -12.94 -8.39
N GLY A 82 9.85 -12.38 -7.48
CA GLY A 82 10.10 -12.37 -6.03
C GLY A 82 10.32 -13.76 -5.45
N GLU A 83 9.41 -14.70 -5.69
CA GLU A 83 9.53 -16.09 -5.18
C GLU A 83 10.82 -16.77 -5.64
N ARG A 84 11.14 -16.66 -6.94
CA ARG A 84 12.27 -17.36 -7.54
C ARG A 84 13.60 -16.75 -7.15
N VAL A 85 13.65 -15.44 -7.10
CA VAL A 85 14.84 -14.70 -6.67
C VAL A 85 15.08 -14.97 -5.17
N GLY A 86 14.03 -14.92 -4.34
CA GLY A 86 14.09 -15.25 -2.92
C GLY A 86 14.61 -16.66 -2.65
N ALA A 87 14.06 -17.65 -3.36
CA ALA A 87 14.51 -19.03 -3.27
C ALA A 87 15.96 -19.22 -3.74
N ALA A 88 16.35 -18.60 -4.87
CA ALA A 88 17.71 -18.72 -5.41
C ALA A 88 18.75 -18.05 -4.51
N MET A 89 18.43 -16.86 -3.99
CA MET A 89 19.25 -16.09 -3.05
C MET A 89 19.50 -16.89 -1.77
N THR A 90 18.45 -17.46 -1.18
CA THR A 90 18.56 -18.23 0.07
C THR A 90 19.27 -19.57 -0.15
N ARG A 91 19.04 -20.24 -1.29
CA ARG A 91 19.74 -21.49 -1.66
C ARG A 91 21.25 -21.29 -1.82
N SER A 92 21.70 -20.08 -2.14
CA SER A 92 23.14 -19.78 -2.22
C SER A 92 23.87 -19.96 -0.89
N ARG A 93 23.16 -19.90 0.25
CA ARG A 93 23.66 -19.94 1.64
C ARG A 93 24.74 -18.89 1.96
N LYS A 94 24.98 -17.93 1.07
CA LYS A 94 25.96 -16.87 1.25
C LYS A 94 25.27 -15.64 1.81
N LEU A 95 25.60 -15.27 3.04
CA LEU A 95 25.03 -14.09 3.72
C LEU A 95 25.21 -12.81 2.90
N GLY A 96 26.38 -12.62 2.28
CA GLY A 96 26.64 -11.47 1.41
C GLY A 96 25.72 -11.40 0.18
N VAL A 97 25.26 -12.54 -0.35
CA VAL A 97 24.27 -12.57 -1.44
C VAL A 97 22.90 -12.15 -0.93
N VAL A 98 22.49 -12.61 0.26
CA VAL A 98 21.23 -12.19 0.89
C VAL A 98 21.21 -10.69 1.13
N ILE A 99 22.30 -10.14 1.67
CA ILE A 99 22.43 -8.70 1.94
C ILE A 99 22.44 -7.90 0.64
N GLY A 100 23.34 -8.22 -0.30
CA GLY A 100 23.51 -7.45 -1.52
C GLY A 100 22.29 -7.51 -2.45
N VAL A 101 21.75 -8.71 -2.68
CA VAL A 101 20.58 -8.90 -3.54
C VAL A 101 19.32 -8.38 -2.85
N GLY A 102 19.14 -8.63 -1.56
CA GLY A 102 18.00 -8.11 -0.78
C GLY A 102 17.95 -6.59 -0.79
N PHE A 103 19.08 -5.92 -0.53
CA PHE A 103 19.17 -4.46 -0.59
C PHE A 103 18.80 -3.92 -1.97
N LEU A 104 19.44 -4.45 -3.01
CA LEU A 104 19.23 -3.99 -4.39
C LEU A 104 17.79 -4.18 -4.84
N ILE A 105 17.17 -5.32 -4.50
CA ILE A 105 15.76 -5.58 -4.78
C ILE A 105 14.85 -4.59 -4.07
N GLY A 106 15.08 -4.34 -2.78
CA GLY A 106 14.25 -3.39 -2.03
C GLY A 106 14.29 -2.00 -2.64
N VAL A 107 15.49 -1.52 -3.01
CA VAL A 107 15.65 -0.24 -3.71
C VAL A 107 14.89 -0.25 -5.04
N ILE A 108 15.11 -1.26 -5.88
CA ILE A 108 14.52 -1.32 -7.22
C ILE A 108 12.99 -1.38 -7.19
N VAL A 109 12.43 -2.23 -6.32
CA VAL A 109 10.97 -2.41 -6.22
C VAL A 109 10.32 -1.13 -5.72
N THR A 110 10.90 -0.48 -4.70
CA THR A 110 10.37 0.77 -4.16
C THR A 110 10.47 1.94 -5.14
N MET A 111 11.54 2.04 -5.93
CA MET A 111 11.61 3.06 -7.00
C MET A 111 10.51 2.90 -8.05
N SER A 112 10.00 1.67 -8.21
CA SER A 112 8.91 1.35 -9.14
C SER A 112 7.53 1.40 -8.49
N GLU A 113 7.40 1.86 -7.22
CA GLU A 113 6.12 1.97 -6.53
C GLU A 113 5.35 3.22 -7.00
N PRO A 114 4.18 3.08 -7.66
CA PRO A 114 3.39 4.23 -8.12
C PRO A 114 2.96 5.18 -7.02
N ASP A 115 2.62 4.67 -5.84
CA ASP A 115 2.11 5.50 -4.74
C ASP A 115 3.20 6.43 -4.20
N LEU A 116 4.45 5.97 -4.22
CA LEU A 116 5.61 6.81 -3.90
C LEU A 116 5.85 7.89 -4.96
N GLN A 117 5.63 7.59 -6.24
CA GLN A 117 5.72 8.60 -7.31
C GLN A 117 4.68 9.70 -7.11
N VAL A 118 3.45 9.31 -6.79
CA VAL A 118 2.35 10.23 -6.51
C VAL A 118 2.61 11.07 -5.26
N LEU A 119 3.18 10.51 -4.20
CA LEU A 119 3.60 11.30 -3.04
C LEU A 119 4.70 12.29 -3.41
N ALA A 120 5.69 11.85 -4.20
CA ALA A 120 6.84 12.69 -4.55
C ALA A 120 6.48 13.92 -5.38
N THR A 121 5.43 13.85 -6.22
CA THR A 121 4.94 15.03 -6.96
C THR A 121 4.19 16.02 -6.06
N GLN A 122 3.73 15.59 -4.89
CA GLN A 122 2.97 16.42 -3.95
C GLN A 122 3.86 17.15 -2.93
N VAL A 123 5.09 16.66 -2.67
CA VAL A 123 5.99 17.25 -1.68
C VAL A 123 6.73 18.48 -2.24
N PRO A 124 6.50 19.69 -1.70
CA PRO A 124 7.17 20.89 -2.20
C PRO A 124 8.62 21.02 -1.70
N GLY A 125 9.49 21.58 -2.55
CA GLY A 125 10.88 21.92 -2.23
C GLY A 125 11.87 20.76 -2.07
N VAL A 126 11.44 19.51 -2.26
CA VAL A 126 12.34 18.37 -2.40
C VAL A 126 12.21 17.80 -3.81
N PRO A 127 13.29 17.76 -4.61
CA PRO A 127 13.20 17.16 -5.93
C PRO A 127 12.84 15.68 -5.84
N ASN A 128 11.87 15.24 -6.65
CA ASN A 128 11.27 13.89 -6.58
C ASN A 128 12.32 12.78 -6.55
N GLN A 129 13.37 12.91 -7.37
CA GLN A 129 14.47 11.94 -7.45
C GLN A 129 15.20 11.70 -6.12
N TYR A 130 15.38 12.72 -5.29
CA TYR A 130 16.04 12.59 -3.99
C TYR A 130 15.10 11.97 -2.96
N LEU A 131 13.83 12.35 -2.96
CA LEU A 131 12.83 11.76 -2.07
C LEU A 131 12.63 10.27 -2.37
N ILE A 132 12.37 9.93 -3.63
CA ILE A 132 12.20 8.55 -4.09
C ILE A 132 13.48 7.73 -3.81
N GLY A 133 14.65 8.30 -4.10
CA GLY A 133 15.94 7.65 -3.85
C GLY A 133 16.18 7.37 -2.36
N ALA A 134 15.94 8.35 -1.49
CA ALA A 134 16.09 8.19 -0.05
C ALA A 134 15.14 7.12 0.49
N VAL A 135 13.86 7.19 0.12
CA VAL A 135 12.84 6.21 0.51
C VAL A 135 13.22 4.81 0.04
N ALA A 136 13.64 4.66 -1.22
CA ALA A 136 14.05 3.37 -1.77
C ALA A 136 15.27 2.77 -1.06
N VAL A 137 16.27 3.59 -0.71
CA VAL A 137 17.41 3.16 0.11
C VAL A 137 16.95 2.73 1.51
N GLY A 138 16.05 3.50 2.13
CA GLY A 138 15.43 3.16 3.41
C GLY A 138 14.76 1.79 3.39
N VAL A 139 13.89 1.53 2.40
CA VAL A 139 13.25 0.22 2.22
C VAL A 139 14.29 -0.87 1.97
N GLY A 140 15.29 -0.63 1.10
CA GLY A 140 16.36 -1.59 0.82
C GLY A 140 17.11 -2.03 2.09
N LEU A 141 17.49 -1.09 2.95
CA LEU A 141 18.16 -1.39 4.23
C LEU A 141 17.26 -2.20 5.16
N PHE A 142 16.00 -1.80 5.30
CA PHE A 142 15.07 -2.50 6.20
C PHE A 142 14.60 -3.84 5.65
N LEU A 143 14.57 -4.02 4.32
CA LEU A 143 14.33 -5.32 3.71
C LEU A 143 15.46 -6.29 4.05
N VAL A 144 16.73 -5.84 4.03
CA VAL A 144 17.85 -6.68 4.51
C VAL A 144 17.65 -7.04 5.97
N ILE A 145 17.34 -6.06 6.83
CA ILE A 145 17.08 -6.32 8.27
C ILE A 145 15.96 -7.34 8.45
N ALA A 146 14.88 -7.22 7.67
CA ALA A 146 13.72 -8.11 7.71
C ALA A 146 14.05 -9.53 7.20
N LEU A 147 14.89 -9.66 6.17
CA LEU A 147 15.40 -10.96 5.70
C LEU A 147 16.35 -11.61 6.72
N LEU A 148 17.22 -10.81 7.34
CA LEU A 148 18.13 -11.29 8.40
C LEU A 148 17.36 -11.72 9.64
N ARG A 149 16.25 -11.05 9.98
CA ARG A 149 15.33 -11.48 11.04
C ARG A 149 14.84 -12.91 10.80
N ILE A 150 14.41 -13.25 9.58
CA ILE A 150 13.95 -14.59 9.23
C ILE A 150 15.08 -15.62 9.36
N LEU A 151 16.29 -15.26 8.92
CA LEU A 151 17.46 -16.14 8.96
C LEU A 151 17.95 -16.40 10.40
N PHE A 152 17.98 -15.38 11.25
CA PHE A 152 18.47 -15.44 12.63
C PHE A 152 17.39 -15.65 13.70
N ARG A 153 16.12 -15.77 13.29
CA ARG A 153 14.96 -16.01 14.19
C ARG A 153 14.78 -14.92 15.26
N ILE A 154 14.94 -13.65 14.87
CA ILE A 154 14.75 -12.53 15.78
C ILE A 154 13.24 -12.24 15.93
N PRO A 155 12.70 -12.08 17.15
CA PRO A 155 11.29 -11.78 17.35
C PRO A 155 10.94 -10.36 16.89
N LEU A 156 9.83 -10.21 16.16
CA LEU A 156 9.39 -8.95 15.55
C LEU A 156 9.16 -7.83 16.59
N ASN A 157 8.50 -8.13 17.69
CA ASN A 157 8.10 -7.14 18.70
C ASN A 157 9.28 -6.34 19.26
N TRP A 158 10.41 -7.00 19.56
CA TRP A 158 11.61 -6.32 20.02
C TRP A 158 12.23 -5.43 18.96
N MET A 159 12.21 -5.85 17.69
CA MET A 159 12.68 -5.02 16.58
C MET A 159 11.81 -3.77 16.43
N LEU A 160 10.48 -3.92 16.52
CA LEU A 160 9.55 -2.79 16.46
C LEU A 160 9.82 -1.78 17.59
N VAL A 161 10.01 -2.25 18.83
CA VAL A 161 10.34 -1.37 19.96
C VAL A 161 11.61 -0.57 19.71
N VAL A 162 12.69 -1.26 19.31
CA VAL A 162 13.99 -0.62 19.07
C VAL A 162 13.90 0.39 17.94
N PHE A 163 13.34 0.02 16.79
CA PHE A 163 13.29 0.92 15.63
C PHE A 163 12.33 2.08 15.81
N TYR A 164 11.14 1.88 16.41
CA TYR A 164 10.26 2.99 16.71
C TYR A 164 10.82 3.91 17.80
N MET A 165 11.59 3.40 18.76
CA MET A 165 12.33 4.25 19.70
C MET A 165 13.33 5.14 18.95
N VAL A 166 14.05 4.60 17.97
CA VAL A 166 14.95 5.38 17.10
C VAL A 166 14.17 6.41 16.28
N VAL A 167 13.03 6.04 15.69
CA VAL A 167 12.15 6.96 14.94
C VAL A 167 11.72 8.13 15.83
N PHE A 168 11.19 7.88 17.02
CA PHE A 168 10.70 8.94 17.90
C PHE A 168 11.84 9.77 18.51
N ALA A 169 13.00 9.17 18.77
CA ALA A 169 14.18 9.92 19.18
C ALA A 169 14.67 10.85 18.08
N LEU A 170 14.75 10.38 16.83
CA LEU A 170 15.16 11.19 15.68
C LEU A 170 14.13 12.28 15.37
N ALA A 171 12.84 11.96 15.51
CA ALA A 171 11.74 12.88 15.29
C ALA A 171 11.82 14.15 16.16
N ALA A 172 12.45 14.08 17.35
CA ALA A 172 12.68 15.25 18.20
C ALA A 172 13.68 16.26 17.61
N PHE A 173 14.48 15.86 16.61
CA PHE A 173 15.51 16.68 15.96
C PHE A 173 15.13 17.12 14.54
N VAL A 174 13.98 16.67 14.03
CA VAL A 174 13.55 16.93 12.64
C VAL A 174 12.51 18.05 12.61
N PRO A 175 12.57 18.99 11.65
CA PRO A 175 11.55 20.04 11.49
C PRO A 175 10.14 19.45 11.33
N GLY A 176 9.14 20.15 11.87
CA GLY A 176 7.73 19.75 11.83
C GLY A 176 7.24 19.41 10.41
N ASP A 177 7.69 20.19 9.43
CA ASP A 177 7.35 20.10 8.01
C ASP A 177 7.69 18.71 7.44
N PHE A 178 8.83 18.13 7.81
CA PHE A 178 9.25 16.85 7.27
C PHE A 178 8.67 15.64 8.00
N LEU A 179 8.14 15.83 9.20
CA LEU A 179 7.65 14.72 10.02
C LEU A 179 6.41 14.08 9.39
N ALA A 180 5.46 14.90 8.94
CA ALA A 180 4.26 14.41 8.28
C ALA A 180 4.60 13.67 6.96
N ILE A 181 5.51 14.23 6.17
CA ILE A 181 6.01 13.61 4.93
C ILE A 181 6.74 12.29 5.23
N ALA A 182 7.55 12.24 6.29
CA ALA A 182 8.29 11.05 6.67
C ALA A 182 7.36 9.89 7.03
N PHE A 183 6.33 10.13 7.84
CA PHE A 183 5.37 9.09 8.18
C PHE A 183 4.48 8.68 6.99
N ASP A 184 4.07 9.63 6.15
CA ASP A 184 3.34 9.31 4.91
C ASP A 184 4.19 8.45 3.97
N SER A 185 5.51 8.71 3.88
CA SER A 185 6.43 7.93 3.05
C SER A 185 6.45 6.45 3.43
N GLY A 186 6.35 6.13 4.72
CA GLY A 186 6.22 4.75 5.20
C GLY A 186 4.93 4.09 4.71
N GLY A 187 3.80 4.80 4.79
CA GLY A 187 2.49 4.30 4.39
C GLY A 187 2.29 4.15 2.87
N VAL A 188 2.98 4.94 2.03
CA VAL A 188 2.87 4.81 0.56
C VAL A 188 3.80 3.75 -0.03
N THR A 189 4.79 3.28 0.73
CA THR A 189 5.74 2.25 0.24
C THR A 189 5.19 0.83 0.33
N THR A 190 4.00 0.68 0.90
CA THR A 190 3.28 -0.59 1.03
C THR A 190 2.17 -0.72 -0.02
N GLY A 191 2.44 -0.16 -1.19
CA GLY A 191 1.51 -0.19 -2.31
C GLY A 191 1.40 -1.54 -3.00
N PRO A 192 0.59 -1.60 -4.07
CA PRO A 192 0.22 -2.84 -4.75
C PRO A 192 1.39 -3.51 -5.49
N MET A 193 2.52 -2.84 -5.70
CA MET A 193 3.76 -3.48 -6.18
C MET A 193 4.54 -4.14 -5.05
N THR A 194 4.88 -3.34 -4.03
CA THR A 194 5.90 -3.69 -3.06
C THR A 194 5.44 -4.79 -2.11
N VAL A 195 4.17 -4.76 -1.67
CA VAL A 195 3.65 -5.75 -0.71
C VAL A 195 3.64 -7.17 -1.27
N PRO A 196 3.00 -7.47 -2.43
CA PRO A 196 3.02 -8.82 -2.99
C PRO A 196 4.44 -9.32 -3.25
N PHE A 197 5.34 -8.42 -3.70
CA PHE A 197 6.73 -8.79 -3.97
C PHE A 197 7.50 -9.14 -2.69
N ILE A 198 7.45 -8.28 -1.66
CA ILE A 198 8.17 -8.51 -0.39
C ILE A 198 7.62 -9.75 0.30
N MET A 199 6.30 -9.96 0.28
CA MET A 199 5.68 -11.18 0.80
C MET A 199 6.14 -12.42 0.03
N ALA A 200 6.12 -12.37 -1.31
CA ALA A 200 6.61 -13.45 -2.16
C ALA A 200 8.10 -13.77 -1.93
N LEU A 201 8.93 -12.74 -1.73
CA LEU A 201 10.33 -12.88 -1.36
C LEU A 201 10.46 -13.56 0.01
N GLY A 202 9.67 -13.12 0.99
CA GLY A 202 9.60 -13.69 2.33
C GLY A 202 9.24 -15.17 2.34
N VAL A 203 8.19 -15.53 1.60
CA VAL A 203 7.78 -16.93 1.39
C VAL A 203 8.89 -17.72 0.69
N GLY A 204 9.52 -17.16 -0.35
CA GLY A 204 10.66 -17.79 -1.03
C GLY A 204 11.83 -18.08 -0.09
N VAL A 205 12.15 -17.15 0.82
CA VAL A 205 13.21 -17.28 1.83
C VAL A 205 12.81 -18.29 2.91
N ALA A 206 11.57 -18.25 3.38
CA ALA A 206 11.03 -19.15 4.39
C ALA A 206 10.89 -20.60 3.88
N SER A 207 10.60 -20.81 2.59
CA SER A 207 10.36 -22.13 1.99
C SER A 207 11.56 -23.10 2.05
N ILE A 208 12.77 -22.58 2.26
CA ILE A 208 13.99 -23.39 2.38
C ILE A 208 14.23 -23.81 3.84
N ARG A 209 13.43 -23.29 4.77
CA ARG A 209 13.44 -23.63 6.19
C ARG A 209 12.44 -24.75 6.46
N SER A 210 12.85 -25.78 7.19
CA SER A 210 12.04 -26.99 7.43
C SER A 210 11.30 -26.98 8.78
N ASP A 211 11.08 -25.81 9.40
CA ASP A 211 10.40 -25.70 10.70
C ASP A 211 8.93 -25.27 10.58
N GLU A 212 8.10 -25.67 11.55
CA GLU A 212 6.66 -25.38 11.58
C GLU A 212 6.33 -23.87 11.65
N ASN A 213 7.28 -23.05 12.14
CA ASN A 213 7.10 -21.61 12.30
C ASN A 213 7.50 -20.80 11.04
N ALA A 214 8.02 -21.45 9.99
CA ALA A 214 8.49 -20.77 8.77
C ALA A 214 7.40 -19.92 8.09
N ALA A 215 6.16 -20.42 8.05
CA ALA A 215 5.05 -19.70 7.46
C ALA A 215 4.56 -18.49 8.29
N GLN A 216 4.82 -18.48 9.60
CA GLN A 216 4.48 -17.35 10.48
C GLN A 216 5.55 -16.26 10.44
N ASP A 217 6.81 -16.64 10.24
CA ASP A 217 7.94 -15.71 10.18
C ASP A 217 7.99 -14.87 8.89
N SER A 218 7.23 -15.25 7.85
CA SER A 218 7.06 -14.41 6.65
C SER A 218 6.22 -13.16 6.91
N PHE A 219 5.42 -13.13 7.98
CA PHE A 219 4.68 -11.94 8.40
C PHE A 219 5.57 -10.98 9.21
N GLY A 220 5.27 -9.68 9.11
CA GLY A 220 6.03 -8.58 9.68
C GLY A 220 7.20 -8.10 8.83
N LEU A 221 7.33 -8.62 7.59
CA LEU A 221 8.34 -8.12 6.64
C LEU A 221 7.97 -6.72 6.15
N VAL A 222 6.71 -6.53 5.77
CA VAL A 222 6.18 -5.25 5.27
C VAL A 222 6.26 -4.20 6.37
N ALA A 223 5.90 -4.59 7.59
CA ALA A 223 6.02 -3.76 8.78
C ALA A 223 7.44 -3.20 9.02
N LEU A 224 8.48 -4.03 8.88
CA LEU A 224 9.84 -3.55 9.04
C LEU A 224 10.25 -2.66 7.87
N CYS A 225 9.88 -3.05 6.65
CA CYS A 225 10.21 -2.29 5.45
C CYS A 225 9.63 -0.87 5.47
N SER A 226 8.46 -0.63 6.07
CA SER A 226 7.85 0.70 6.16
C SER A 226 8.52 1.64 7.17
N ILE A 227 9.33 1.13 8.10
CA ILE A 227 10.11 1.97 9.03
C ILE A 227 11.31 2.62 8.33
N GLY A 228 11.90 1.94 7.36
CA GLY A 228 13.04 2.43 6.58
C GLY A 228 12.79 3.77 5.89
N PRO A 229 11.69 3.95 5.12
CA PRO A 229 11.26 5.21 4.55
C PRO A 229 11.17 6.34 5.57
N ILE A 230 10.54 6.10 6.72
CA ILE A 230 10.35 7.10 7.77
C ILE A 230 11.71 7.63 8.23
N LEU A 231 12.64 6.73 8.54
CA LEU A 231 13.99 7.11 8.96
C LEU A 231 14.77 7.79 7.83
N ALA A 232 14.65 7.31 6.59
CA ALA A 232 15.36 7.86 5.45
C ALA A 232 14.91 9.30 5.12
N VAL A 233 13.61 9.57 5.19
CA VAL A 233 13.06 10.93 4.99
C VAL A 233 13.42 11.85 6.16
N MET A 234 13.41 11.34 7.40
CA MET A 234 13.91 12.10 8.55
C MET A 234 15.39 12.49 8.41
N VAL A 235 16.22 11.60 7.87
CA VAL A 235 17.63 11.92 7.56
C VAL A 235 17.73 12.90 6.39
N LEU A 236 16.90 12.75 5.36
CA LEU A 236 16.83 13.68 4.23
C LEU A 236 16.47 15.11 4.69
N ALA A 237 15.57 15.23 5.68
CA ALA A 237 15.19 16.50 6.28
C ALA A 237 16.35 17.25 6.97
N LEU A 238 17.38 16.52 7.43
CA LEU A 238 18.59 17.16 7.97
C LEU A 238 19.44 17.82 6.87
N ILE A 239 19.26 17.40 5.62
CA ILE A 239 19.94 17.95 4.43
C ILE A 239 19.11 19.06 3.78
N TYR A 240 17.78 18.93 3.81
CA TYR A 240 16.82 19.91 3.29
C TYR A 240 16.11 20.62 4.46
N PRO A 241 16.59 21.79 4.92
CA PRO A 241 16.14 22.40 6.18
C PRO A 241 14.70 22.94 6.17
N SER A 242 14.08 23.08 4.99
CA SER A 242 12.67 23.47 4.86
C SER A 242 12.08 22.82 3.61
N ALA A 243 10.90 22.24 3.74
CA ALA A 243 10.10 21.91 2.58
C ALA A 243 9.69 23.26 1.93
N GLY A 244 9.76 23.34 0.62
CA GLY A 244 9.60 24.62 -0.09
C GLY A 244 8.18 25.18 0.06
N ALA A 245 7.96 26.42 -0.38
CA ALA A 245 6.61 26.97 -0.44
C ALA A 245 5.72 26.10 -1.35
N TYR A 246 4.55 25.72 -0.85
CA TYR A 246 3.57 24.98 -1.64
C TYR A 246 3.06 25.82 -2.82
N THR A 247 2.99 25.19 -3.99
CA THR A 247 2.34 25.77 -5.18
C THR A 247 0.99 25.09 -5.37
N PRO A 248 -0.13 25.83 -5.27
CA PRO A 248 -1.47 25.27 -5.48
C PRO A 248 -1.60 24.46 -6.76
N VAL A 249 -2.27 23.31 -6.66
CA VAL A 249 -2.63 22.48 -7.81
C VAL A 249 -3.46 23.34 -8.77
N GLN A 250 -2.96 23.53 -9.99
CA GLN A 250 -3.66 24.32 -10.99
C GLN A 250 -4.94 23.60 -11.43
N VAL A 251 -6.08 24.24 -11.20
CA VAL A 251 -7.38 23.72 -11.65
C VAL A 251 -7.38 23.70 -13.19
N PRO A 252 -7.63 22.53 -13.83
CA PRO A 252 -7.64 22.45 -15.28
C PRO A 252 -8.67 23.40 -15.89
N ASN A 253 -8.21 24.36 -16.68
CA ASN A 253 -9.09 25.27 -17.42
C ASN A 253 -9.20 24.82 -18.88
N ALA A 254 -10.19 23.98 -19.17
CA ALA A 254 -10.48 23.56 -20.53
C ALA A 254 -11.84 24.12 -20.96
N LYS A 255 -11.80 25.03 -21.93
CA LYS A 255 -13.01 25.70 -22.44
C LYS A 255 -13.90 24.77 -23.26
N ASP A 256 -13.29 23.83 -24.00
CA ASP A 256 -13.97 22.92 -24.92
C ASP A 256 -13.39 21.49 -24.86
N SER A 257 -14.11 20.52 -25.44
CA SER A 257 -13.70 19.09 -25.49
C SER A 257 -12.33 18.85 -26.12
N ARG A 258 -11.91 19.70 -27.08
CA ARG A 258 -10.55 19.64 -27.67
C ARG A 258 -9.47 20.05 -26.67
N ALA A 259 -9.72 21.11 -25.91
CA ALA A 259 -8.80 21.55 -24.86
C ALA A 259 -8.72 20.51 -23.73
N LEU A 260 -9.84 19.87 -23.41
CA LEU A 260 -9.87 18.74 -22.46
C LEU A 260 -8.96 17.60 -22.94
N TRP A 261 -9.09 17.15 -24.18
CA TRP A 261 -8.24 16.08 -24.72
C TRP A 261 -6.77 16.50 -24.79
N ALA A 262 -6.48 17.75 -25.14
CA ALA A 262 -5.12 18.27 -25.21
C ALA A 262 -4.37 18.19 -23.87
N LEU A 263 -5.08 18.33 -22.73
CA LEU A 263 -4.48 18.15 -21.40
C LEU A 263 -3.94 16.73 -21.19
N PHE A 264 -4.72 15.72 -21.59
CA PHE A 264 -4.31 14.32 -21.50
C PHE A 264 -3.20 14.02 -22.50
N GLU A 265 -3.36 14.44 -23.76
CA GLU A 265 -2.38 14.24 -24.83
C GLU A 265 -1.01 14.83 -24.48
N ALA A 266 -0.97 16.04 -23.93
CA ALA A 266 0.28 16.68 -23.50
C ALA A 266 0.97 15.93 -22.34
N SER A 267 0.18 15.26 -21.50
CA SER A 267 0.67 14.54 -20.30
C SER A 267 1.18 13.13 -20.62
N PHE A 268 0.61 12.46 -21.64
CA PHE A 268 0.99 11.08 -22.00
C PHE A 268 2.49 10.89 -22.29
N PRO A 269 3.18 11.73 -23.09
CA PRO A 269 4.61 11.59 -23.35
C PRO A 269 5.47 11.68 -22.09
N ALA A 270 5.09 12.55 -21.14
CA ALA A 270 5.79 12.69 -19.88
C ALA A 270 5.68 11.41 -19.05
N TYR A 271 4.46 10.87 -18.87
CA TYR A 271 4.24 9.65 -18.10
C TYR A 271 4.79 8.39 -18.80
N LEU A 272 4.80 8.33 -20.13
CA LEU A 272 5.50 7.27 -20.87
C LEU A 272 6.99 7.23 -20.49
N LYS A 273 7.65 8.39 -20.49
CA LYS A 273 9.07 8.48 -20.13
C LYS A 273 9.29 8.16 -18.65
N GLU A 274 8.47 8.70 -17.77
CA GLU A 274 8.57 8.50 -16.32
C GLU A 274 8.43 7.01 -15.97
N VAL A 275 7.38 6.34 -16.45
CA VAL A 275 7.17 4.91 -16.21
C VAL A 275 8.26 4.06 -16.84
N ALA A 276 8.80 4.45 -18.00
CA ALA A 276 9.91 3.73 -18.63
C ALA A 276 11.16 3.75 -17.75
N VAL A 277 11.50 4.91 -17.18
CA VAL A 277 12.62 5.06 -16.26
C VAL A 277 12.35 4.30 -14.96
N CYS A 278 11.12 4.29 -14.45
CA CYS A 278 10.76 3.59 -13.22
C CYS A 278 10.81 2.06 -13.36
N LEU A 279 10.38 1.49 -14.49
CA LEU A 279 10.36 0.03 -14.70
C LEU A 279 11.67 -0.53 -15.28
N ALA A 280 12.51 0.31 -15.91
CA ALA A 280 13.78 -0.13 -16.49
C ALA A 280 14.70 -0.85 -15.48
N PRO A 281 14.88 -0.38 -14.23
CA PRO A 281 15.69 -1.08 -13.23
C PRO A 281 15.20 -2.51 -12.95
N ILE A 282 13.88 -2.72 -12.83
CA ILE A 282 13.31 -4.07 -12.65
C ILE A 282 13.60 -4.95 -13.87
N ALA A 283 13.35 -4.43 -15.08
CA ALA A 283 13.57 -5.18 -16.31
C ALA A 283 15.04 -5.59 -16.48
N VAL A 284 15.97 -4.68 -16.19
CA VAL A 284 17.41 -4.93 -16.21
C VAL A 284 17.80 -5.94 -15.13
N PHE A 285 17.33 -5.76 -13.90
CA PHE A 285 17.59 -6.69 -12.80
C PHE A 285 17.13 -8.11 -13.15
N PHE A 286 15.90 -8.25 -13.64
CA PHE A 286 15.37 -9.53 -14.06
C PHE A 286 16.19 -10.13 -15.21
N ALA A 287 16.59 -9.35 -16.21
CA ALA A 287 17.41 -9.82 -17.32
C ALA A 287 18.76 -10.38 -16.85
N VAL A 288 19.45 -9.64 -15.96
CA VAL A 288 20.73 -10.07 -15.36
C VAL A 288 20.55 -11.37 -14.57
N PHE A 289 19.53 -11.42 -13.71
CA PHE A 289 19.30 -12.59 -12.85
C PHE A 289 18.80 -13.82 -13.64
N GLN A 290 18.07 -13.59 -14.73
CA GLN A 290 17.63 -14.61 -15.67
C GLN A 290 18.81 -15.27 -16.39
N VAL A 291 19.82 -14.48 -16.80
CA VAL A 291 21.02 -14.99 -17.48
C VAL A 291 21.95 -15.73 -16.51
N ILE A 292 22.18 -15.15 -15.32
CA ILE A 292 23.16 -15.67 -14.36
C ILE A 292 22.61 -16.84 -13.54
N SER A 293 21.40 -16.69 -12.99
CA SER A 293 20.89 -17.58 -11.93
C SER A 293 19.68 -18.42 -12.36
N LEU A 294 18.61 -17.80 -12.87
CA LEU A 294 17.32 -18.49 -13.01
C LEU A 294 17.24 -19.44 -14.21
N LYS A 295 17.87 -19.08 -15.34
CA LYS A 295 17.90 -19.86 -16.60
C LYS A 295 16.52 -20.42 -16.99
N LEU A 296 15.47 -19.60 -16.85
CA LEU A 296 14.09 -20.01 -17.16
C LEU A 296 13.89 -20.34 -18.64
N LYS A 297 13.00 -21.31 -18.90
CA LYS A 297 12.53 -21.64 -20.26
C LYS A 297 11.92 -20.40 -20.94
N LYS A 298 12.13 -20.24 -22.25
CA LYS A 298 11.63 -19.11 -23.07
C LYS A 298 10.16 -18.74 -22.82
N LYS A 299 9.27 -19.74 -22.66
CA LYS A 299 7.85 -19.51 -22.36
C LYS A 299 7.61 -18.76 -21.04
N LYS A 300 8.39 -19.05 -19.99
CA LYS A 300 8.27 -18.36 -18.69
C LYS A 300 8.82 -16.95 -18.76
N VAL A 301 9.93 -16.74 -19.48
CA VAL A 301 10.50 -15.41 -19.73
C VAL A 301 9.50 -14.54 -20.51
N LEU A 302 8.92 -15.07 -21.59
CA LEU A 302 7.92 -14.36 -22.38
C LEU A 302 6.70 -13.95 -21.52
N LYS A 303 6.25 -14.82 -20.62
CA LYS A 303 5.16 -14.49 -19.68
C LYS A 303 5.54 -13.29 -18.79
N ILE A 304 6.76 -13.25 -18.26
CA ILE A 304 7.23 -12.14 -17.42
C ILE A 304 7.37 -10.86 -18.25
N VAL A 305 7.90 -10.93 -19.48
CA VAL A 305 8.02 -9.76 -20.37
C VAL A 305 6.63 -9.19 -20.71
N VAL A 306 5.66 -10.06 -21.00
CA VAL A 306 4.27 -9.63 -21.23
C VAL A 306 3.67 -8.99 -19.97
N GLY A 307 3.96 -9.54 -18.78
CA GLY A 307 3.56 -8.94 -17.51
C GLY A 307 4.18 -7.55 -17.28
N LEU A 308 5.47 -7.38 -17.59
CA LEU A 308 6.15 -6.07 -17.54
C LEU A 308 5.53 -5.07 -18.52
N LEU A 309 5.13 -5.50 -19.72
CA LEU A 309 4.42 -4.65 -20.68
C LEU A 309 3.03 -4.23 -20.18
N TYR A 310 2.27 -5.14 -19.57
CA TYR A 310 0.99 -4.78 -18.94
C TYR A 310 1.19 -3.82 -17.77
N THR A 311 2.23 -4.02 -16.96
CA THR A 311 2.60 -3.12 -15.86
C THR A 311 2.92 -1.73 -16.41
N TYR A 312 3.72 -1.64 -17.47
CA TYR A 312 4.08 -0.38 -18.11
C TYR A 312 2.85 0.38 -18.63
N VAL A 313 2.01 -0.28 -19.43
CA VAL A 313 0.80 0.36 -19.96
C VAL A 313 -0.16 0.74 -18.83
N GLY A 314 -0.34 -0.13 -17.84
CA GLY A 314 -1.19 0.12 -16.68
C GLY A 314 -0.74 1.33 -15.86
N LEU A 315 0.56 1.43 -15.55
CA LEU A 315 1.13 2.56 -14.81
C LEU A 315 1.00 3.89 -15.57
N VAL A 316 1.19 3.89 -16.89
CA VAL A 316 1.02 5.12 -17.70
C VAL A 316 -0.42 5.61 -17.62
N LEU A 317 -1.40 4.72 -17.80
CA LEU A 317 -2.82 5.08 -17.69
C LEU A 317 -3.20 5.50 -16.26
N PHE A 318 -2.68 4.78 -15.26
CA PHE A 318 -2.89 5.09 -13.84
C PHE A 318 -2.37 6.48 -13.48
N LEU A 319 -1.07 6.76 -13.72
CA LEU A 319 -0.47 8.04 -13.39
C LEU A 319 -1.11 9.19 -14.18
N THR A 320 -1.47 8.97 -15.45
CA THR A 320 -2.18 9.98 -16.23
C THR A 320 -3.57 10.27 -15.64
N GLY A 321 -4.34 9.24 -15.30
CA GLY A 321 -5.68 9.40 -14.70
C GLY A 321 -5.64 10.06 -13.33
N VAL A 322 -4.64 9.71 -12.52
CA VAL A 322 -4.39 10.30 -11.19
C VAL A 322 -4.03 11.79 -11.31
N ASN A 323 -2.99 12.11 -12.05
CA ASN A 323 -2.42 13.46 -12.05
C ASN A 323 -3.28 14.48 -12.82
N VAL A 324 -3.93 14.07 -13.91
CA VAL A 324 -4.73 14.98 -14.75
C VAL A 324 -6.19 15.08 -14.27
N GLY A 325 -6.72 14.00 -13.67
CA GLY A 325 -8.12 13.90 -13.29
C GLY A 325 -8.35 13.89 -11.78
N PHE A 326 -7.88 12.84 -11.10
CA PHE A 326 -8.24 12.57 -9.70
C PHE A 326 -7.67 13.57 -8.70
N MET A 327 -6.37 13.89 -8.77
CA MET A 327 -5.74 14.79 -7.80
C MET A 327 -6.29 16.21 -7.88
N PRO A 328 -6.44 16.85 -9.06
CA PRO A 328 -7.04 18.18 -9.14
C PRO A 328 -8.49 18.20 -8.67
N ALA A 329 -9.26 17.15 -8.94
CA ALA A 329 -10.64 17.04 -8.46
C ALA A 329 -10.73 16.90 -6.95
N GLY A 330 -9.88 16.05 -6.35
CA GLY A 330 -9.78 15.91 -4.89
C GLY A 330 -9.41 17.23 -4.23
N ASN A 331 -8.37 17.90 -4.73
CA ASN A 331 -7.93 19.20 -4.23
C ASN A 331 -9.03 20.26 -4.31
N TYR A 332 -9.66 20.41 -5.48
CA TYR A 332 -10.75 21.38 -5.65
C TYR A 332 -11.95 21.09 -4.74
N LEU A 333 -12.35 19.82 -4.61
CA LEU A 333 -13.45 19.44 -3.70
C LEU A 333 -13.12 19.76 -2.24
N GLY A 334 -11.89 19.47 -1.80
CA GLY A 334 -11.42 19.84 -0.48
C GLY A 334 -11.53 21.35 -0.24
N GLN A 335 -11.06 22.16 -1.19
CA GLN A 335 -11.15 23.63 -1.12
C GLN A 335 -12.60 24.10 -1.00
N GLN A 336 -13.50 23.58 -1.86
CA GLN A 336 -14.90 23.99 -1.85
C GLN A 336 -15.60 23.62 -0.54
N ILE A 337 -15.41 22.41 -0.03
CA ILE A 337 -16.04 21.98 1.22
C ILE A 337 -15.52 22.78 2.42
N ALA A 338 -14.21 23.03 2.47
CA ALA A 338 -13.60 23.78 3.56
C ALA A 338 -13.97 25.28 3.56
N SER A 339 -14.32 25.84 2.39
CA SER A 339 -14.81 27.23 2.27
C SER A 339 -16.28 27.42 2.63
N LEU A 340 -17.02 26.34 2.91
CA LEU A 340 -18.39 26.44 3.43
C LEU A 340 -18.40 27.03 4.84
N SER A 341 -19.47 27.76 5.19
CA SER A 341 -19.67 28.27 6.56
C SER A 341 -19.77 27.17 7.61
N TYR A 342 -20.14 25.95 7.21
CA TYR A 342 -20.23 24.75 8.04
C TYR A 342 -19.14 23.72 7.67
N ASN A 343 -17.89 24.18 7.52
CA ASN A 343 -16.73 23.37 7.15
C ASN A 343 -16.48 22.11 8.02
N TRP A 344 -17.10 22.00 9.21
CA TRP A 344 -17.10 20.77 10.02
C TRP A 344 -17.62 19.54 9.27
N ILE A 345 -18.42 19.72 8.20
CA ILE A 345 -18.90 18.64 7.33
C ILE A 345 -17.76 17.86 6.64
N LEU A 346 -16.55 18.45 6.57
CA LEU A 346 -15.35 17.77 6.11
C LEU A 346 -15.09 16.47 6.89
N VAL A 347 -15.36 16.46 8.20
CA VAL A 347 -15.13 15.31 9.09
C VAL A 347 -16.01 14.10 8.70
N PRO A 348 -17.35 14.17 8.72
CA PRO A 348 -18.19 13.03 8.34
C PRO A 348 -18.00 12.60 6.88
N ILE A 349 -17.68 13.53 5.95
CA ILE A 349 -17.33 13.19 4.57
C ILE A 349 -16.03 12.39 4.52
N GLY A 350 -15.00 12.83 5.24
CA GLY A 350 -13.74 12.10 5.39
C GLY A 350 -13.95 10.71 5.98
N MET A 351 -14.74 10.58 7.04
CA MET A 351 -15.07 9.29 7.65
C MET A 351 -15.77 8.34 6.65
N LEU A 352 -16.72 8.86 5.87
CA LEU A 352 -17.42 8.10 4.84
C LEU A 352 -16.44 7.59 3.76
N MET A 353 -15.58 8.47 3.26
CA MET A 353 -14.55 8.08 2.28
C MET A 353 -13.61 7.02 2.87
N GLY A 354 -13.17 7.20 4.11
CA GLY A 354 -12.29 6.25 4.80
C GLY A 354 -12.88 4.86 4.96
N TRP A 355 -14.17 4.77 5.29
CA TRP A 355 -14.88 3.49 5.35
C TRP A 355 -14.86 2.76 4.00
N PHE A 356 -15.16 3.48 2.92
CA PHE A 356 -15.23 2.87 1.59
C PHE A 356 -13.86 2.56 1.01
N ILE A 357 -12.83 3.38 1.25
CA ILE A 357 -11.47 3.13 0.74
C ILE A 357 -10.95 1.77 1.21
N VAL A 358 -11.13 1.44 2.49
CA VAL A 358 -10.71 0.14 3.01
C VAL A 358 -11.51 -1.02 2.41
N GLN A 359 -12.83 -0.88 2.30
CA GLN A 359 -13.65 -1.94 1.70
C GLN A 359 -13.38 -2.13 0.21
N ALA A 360 -12.91 -1.08 -0.45
CA ALA A 360 -12.63 -1.03 -1.86
C ALA A 360 -11.19 -1.54 -2.17
N GLU A 361 -10.32 -1.64 -1.17
CA GLU A 361 -8.92 -2.04 -1.32
C GLU A 361 -8.76 -3.56 -1.53
N PRO A 362 -8.25 -4.04 -2.70
CA PRO A 362 -8.12 -5.47 -2.98
C PRO A 362 -7.13 -6.17 -2.04
N ALA A 363 -6.05 -5.47 -1.66
CA ALA A 363 -5.04 -6.03 -0.76
C ALA A 363 -5.62 -6.34 0.64
N VAL A 364 -6.60 -5.55 1.10
CA VAL A 364 -7.33 -5.83 2.35
C VAL A 364 -8.13 -7.14 2.25
N HIS A 365 -8.75 -7.43 1.10
CA HIS A 365 -9.50 -8.69 0.92
C HIS A 365 -8.59 -9.91 0.89
N VAL A 366 -7.42 -9.80 0.25
CA VAL A 366 -6.40 -10.85 0.24
C VAL A 366 -5.91 -11.12 1.67
N LEU A 367 -5.62 -10.07 2.43
CA LEU A 367 -5.25 -10.16 3.84
C LEU A 367 -6.35 -10.82 4.67
N ASN A 368 -7.62 -10.39 4.54
CA ASN A 368 -8.75 -10.98 5.26
C ASN A 368 -8.82 -12.49 5.06
N LYS A 369 -8.65 -12.94 3.80
CA LYS A 369 -8.67 -14.35 3.44
C LYS A 369 -7.49 -15.11 4.05
N GLN A 370 -6.28 -14.55 3.96
CA GLN A 370 -5.09 -15.18 4.55
C GLN A 370 -5.25 -15.34 6.07
N VAL A 371 -5.80 -14.34 6.75
CA VAL A 371 -5.99 -14.42 8.19
C VAL A 371 -7.10 -15.40 8.57
N GLU A 372 -8.19 -15.46 7.81
CA GLU A 372 -9.23 -16.46 8.00
C GLU A 372 -8.69 -17.89 7.82
N GLU A 373 -7.85 -18.13 6.80
CA GLU A 373 -7.19 -19.42 6.55
C GLU A 373 -6.22 -19.79 7.68
N ILE A 374 -5.35 -18.87 8.10
CA ILE A 374 -4.34 -19.17 9.14
C ILE A 374 -4.98 -19.30 10.53
N THR A 375 -6.09 -18.61 10.78
CA THR A 375 -6.83 -18.74 12.05
C THR A 375 -7.84 -19.88 12.04
N SER A 376 -7.88 -20.71 10.99
CA SER A 376 -8.85 -21.81 10.85
C SER A 376 -10.30 -21.34 11.00
N GLY A 377 -10.62 -20.16 10.48
CA GLY A 377 -11.95 -19.55 10.56
C GLY A 377 -12.29 -18.93 11.93
N ALA A 378 -11.37 -18.92 12.90
CA ALA A 378 -11.64 -18.33 14.21
C ALA A 378 -11.92 -16.83 14.13
N ILE A 379 -11.36 -16.12 13.15
CA ILE A 379 -11.71 -14.73 12.83
C ILE A 379 -12.27 -14.67 11.41
N PRO A 380 -13.55 -14.30 11.25
CA PRO A 380 -14.14 -14.19 9.93
C PRO A 380 -13.59 -12.96 9.21
N GLY A 381 -13.28 -13.08 7.91
CA GLY A 381 -12.76 -11.98 7.11
C GLY A 381 -13.66 -10.73 7.12
N LYS A 382 -14.98 -10.92 7.29
CA LYS A 382 -15.94 -9.82 7.45
C LYS A 382 -15.69 -9.00 8.72
N ALA A 383 -15.39 -9.64 9.85
CA ALA A 383 -15.10 -8.92 11.10
C ALA A 383 -13.79 -8.13 10.99
N MET A 384 -12.79 -8.69 10.30
CA MET A 384 -11.55 -7.97 10.01
C MET A 384 -11.83 -6.75 9.12
N SER A 385 -12.51 -6.93 8.00
CA SER A 385 -12.86 -5.84 7.07
C SER A 385 -13.63 -4.71 7.76
N THR A 386 -14.65 -5.04 8.56
CA THR A 386 -15.42 -4.02 9.28
C THR A 386 -14.62 -3.30 10.35
N SER A 387 -13.73 -4.02 11.07
CA SER A 387 -12.87 -3.42 12.09
C SER A 387 -11.87 -2.45 11.46
N LEU A 388 -11.27 -2.86 10.34
CA LEU A 388 -10.34 -2.04 9.57
C LEU A 388 -11.02 -0.79 9.01
N SER A 389 -12.19 -0.97 8.39
CA SER A 389 -12.97 0.13 7.79
C SER A 389 -13.44 1.13 8.84
N ALA A 390 -13.91 0.65 10.00
CA ALA A 390 -14.30 1.51 11.12
C ALA A 390 -13.10 2.30 11.67
N GLY A 391 -11.95 1.63 11.83
CA GLY A 391 -10.71 2.28 12.26
C GLY A 391 -10.30 3.39 11.32
N VAL A 392 -10.12 3.08 10.03
CA VAL A 392 -9.68 4.05 9.03
C VAL A 392 -10.69 5.19 8.86
N ALA A 393 -11.99 4.91 8.93
CA ALA A 393 -13.02 5.96 8.95
C ALA A 393 -12.80 6.95 10.11
N ILE A 394 -12.66 6.45 11.34
CA ILE A 394 -12.37 7.29 12.52
C ILE A 394 -11.07 8.06 12.32
N SER A 395 -10.02 7.39 11.84
CA SER A 395 -8.72 8.01 11.60
C SER A 395 -8.76 9.15 10.59
N ILE A 396 -9.51 9.00 9.50
CA ILE A 396 -9.66 10.06 8.50
C ILE A 396 -10.54 11.17 9.05
N GLY A 397 -11.56 10.86 9.85
CA GLY A 397 -12.29 11.87 10.61
C GLY A 397 -11.37 12.71 11.49
N LEU A 398 -10.47 12.08 12.25
CA LEU A 398 -9.44 12.76 13.04
C LEU A 398 -8.46 13.55 12.15
N ALA A 399 -8.13 13.03 10.96
CA ALA A 399 -7.33 13.76 9.97
C ALA A 399 -8.00 15.05 9.51
N MET A 400 -9.30 15.00 9.23
CA MET A 400 -10.06 16.20 8.85
C MET A 400 -10.20 17.17 10.02
N VAL A 401 -10.35 16.69 11.26
CA VAL A 401 -10.29 17.56 12.46
C VAL A 401 -8.94 18.25 12.55
N ARG A 402 -7.84 17.51 12.31
CA ARG A 402 -6.49 18.09 12.28
C ARG A 402 -6.35 19.16 11.20
N VAL A 403 -6.83 18.90 9.98
CA VAL A 403 -6.85 19.91 8.90
C VAL A 403 -7.65 21.16 9.29
N LEU A 404 -8.76 21.00 10.03
CA LEU A 404 -9.58 22.13 10.48
C LEU A 404 -8.97 22.92 11.64
N THR A 405 -8.07 22.33 12.42
CA THR A 405 -7.61 22.89 13.71
C THR A 405 -6.11 23.17 13.78
N GLY A 406 -5.31 22.66 12.85
CA GLY A 406 -3.84 22.78 12.88
C GLY A 406 -3.17 21.98 14.00
N ILE A 407 -3.85 20.97 14.56
CA ILE A 407 -3.27 20.14 15.62
C ILE A 407 -2.11 19.32 15.04
N SER A 408 -0.96 19.36 15.72
CA SER A 408 0.22 18.57 15.31
C SER A 408 -0.10 17.07 15.22
N ILE A 409 0.43 16.43 14.17
CA ILE A 409 0.29 14.99 13.91
C ILE A 409 0.72 14.11 15.09
N PHE A 410 1.69 14.56 15.91
CA PHE A 410 2.20 13.76 17.02
C PHE A 410 1.17 13.44 18.09
N TRP A 411 0.17 14.31 18.28
CA TRP A 411 -0.93 14.04 19.21
C TRP A 411 -1.75 12.81 18.82
N PHE A 412 -1.64 12.36 17.57
CA PHE A 412 -2.30 11.15 17.07
C PHE A 412 -1.31 10.01 16.90
N VAL A 413 -0.21 10.26 16.18
CA VAL A 413 0.77 9.25 15.78
C VAL A 413 1.55 8.70 16.99
N MET A 414 2.01 9.55 17.91
CA MET A 414 2.82 9.08 19.04
C MET A 414 1.98 8.23 20.01
N PRO A 415 0.80 8.67 20.49
CA PRO A 415 -0.05 7.81 21.32
C PRO A 415 -0.48 6.53 20.60
N GLY A 416 -0.80 6.60 19.31
CA GLY A 416 -1.24 5.44 18.54
C GLY A 416 -0.15 4.37 18.37
N TYR A 417 1.07 4.75 18.00
CA TYR A 417 2.17 3.80 17.93
C TYR A 417 2.57 3.27 19.31
N LEU A 418 2.58 4.11 20.35
CA LEU A 418 2.92 3.69 21.70
C LEU A 418 1.89 2.67 22.22
N ALA A 419 0.60 2.93 22.00
CA ALA A 419 -0.47 1.98 22.30
C ALA A 419 -0.35 0.68 21.48
N ALA A 420 -0.04 0.77 20.18
CA ALA A 420 0.16 -0.40 19.33
C ALA A 420 1.34 -1.27 19.79
N ILE A 421 2.46 -0.65 20.17
CA ILE A 421 3.64 -1.35 20.69
C ILE A 421 3.34 -1.96 22.06
N ALA A 422 2.68 -1.21 22.96
CA ALA A 422 2.28 -1.74 24.25
C ALA A 422 1.36 -2.97 24.11
N MET A 423 0.35 -2.89 23.22
CA MET A 423 -0.54 -4.02 22.92
C MET A 423 0.21 -5.24 22.37
N SER A 424 1.30 -5.04 21.63
CA SER A 424 2.07 -6.14 21.04
C SER A 424 2.65 -7.13 22.04
N PHE A 425 2.79 -6.74 23.31
CA PHE A 425 3.21 -7.63 24.40
C PHE A 425 2.08 -8.47 24.99
N PHE A 426 0.83 -8.06 24.79
CA PHE A 426 -0.35 -8.73 25.33
C PHE A 426 -1.10 -9.56 24.27
N VAL A 427 -0.91 -9.24 22.99
CA VAL A 427 -1.56 -9.92 21.87
C VAL A 427 -0.67 -11.05 21.33
N PRO A 428 -1.21 -12.21 20.91
CA PRO A 428 -0.42 -13.25 20.24
C PRO A 428 0.38 -12.73 19.04
N ARG A 429 1.60 -13.27 18.86
CA ARG A 429 2.58 -12.81 17.84
C ARG A 429 2.01 -12.71 16.43
N ILE A 430 1.14 -13.65 16.06
CA ILE A 430 0.52 -13.66 14.74
C ILE A 430 -0.35 -12.42 14.49
N PHE A 431 -1.12 -11.98 15.49
CA PHE A 431 -1.95 -10.77 15.37
C PHE A 431 -1.11 -9.51 15.36
N THR A 432 -0.01 -9.46 16.11
CA THR A 432 0.93 -8.35 16.02
C THR A 432 1.51 -8.26 14.61
N ALA A 433 1.99 -9.38 14.05
CA ALA A 433 2.58 -9.40 12.72
C ALA A 433 1.55 -9.00 11.65
N ILE A 434 0.34 -9.58 11.70
CA ILE A 434 -0.78 -9.19 10.83
C ILE A 434 -1.10 -7.71 11.00
N ALA A 435 -1.28 -7.20 12.22
CA ALA A 435 -1.72 -5.83 12.46
C ALA A 435 -0.75 -4.80 11.88
N PHE A 436 0.56 -5.04 12.01
CA PHE A 436 1.58 -4.14 11.47
C PHE A 436 1.72 -4.26 9.94
N ASP A 437 1.60 -5.46 9.36
CA ASP A 437 1.55 -5.60 7.89
C ASP A 437 0.26 -4.98 7.31
N SER A 438 -0.86 -5.09 8.03
CA SER A 438 -2.15 -4.53 7.64
C SER A 438 -2.16 -3.01 7.62
N GLY A 439 -1.32 -2.39 8.46
CA GLY A 439 -1.12 -0.95 8.46
C GLY A 439 -0.82 -0.42 7.07
N GLY A 440 0.20 -1.02 6.45
CA GLY A 440 0.59 -0.68 5.09
C GLY A 440 -0.42 -1.09 4.02
N VAL A 441 -1.13 -2.19 4.24
CA VAL A 441 -2.15 -2.68 3.28
C VAL A 441 -3.38 -1.77 3.23
N ALA A 442 -3.74 -1.12 4.34
CA ALA A 442 -4.90 -0.23 4.40
C ALA A 442 -4.66 1.15 3.77
N SER A 443 -3.40 1.60 3.69
CA SER A 443 -2.99 2.89 3.11
C SER A 443 -2.80 2.80 1.59
N GLY A 444 -3.72 2.14 0.90
CA GLY A 444 -3.65 1.87 -0.53
C GLY A 444 -3.67 3.12 -1.43
N PRO A 445 -3.58 2.93 -2.76
CA PRO A 445 -3.35 3.98 -3.75
C PRO A 445 -4.35 5.14 -3.65
N MET A 446 -5.60 4.87 -3.29
CA MET A 446 -6.64 5.89 -3.17
C MET A 446 -6.37 6.91 -2.05
N THR A 447 -5.59 6.53 -1.04
CA THR A 447 -5.23 7.44 0.07
C THR A 447 -4.27 8.53 -0.41
N ALA A 448 -3.21 8.15 -1.13
CA ALA A 448 -2.23 9.10 -1.67
C ALA A 448 -2.74 9.87 -2.90
N THR A 449 -3.55 9.22 -3.75
CA THR A 449 -4.02 9.79 -5.02
C THR A 449 -5.27 10.65 -4.91
N PHE A 450 -6.03 10.54 -3.81
CA PHE A 450 -7.27 11.31 -3.64
C PHE A 450 -7.40 11.94 -2.25
N LEU A 451 -7.29 11.16 -1.17
CA LEU A 451 -7.50 11.70 0.19
C LEU A 451 -6.48 12.75 0.59
N LEU A 452 -5.21 12.53 0.26
CA LEU A 452 -4.16 13.51 0.52
C LEU A 452 -4.40 14.81 -0.29
N PRO A 453 -4.60 14.79 -1.63
CA PRO A 453 -5.04 15.96 -2.39
C PRO A 453 -6.27 16.66 -1.83
N PHE A 454 -7.27 15.90 -1.41
CA PHE A 454 -8.48 16.40 -0.77
C PHE A 454 -8.19 17.14 0.55
N ALA A 455 -7.36 16.57 1.41
CA ALA A 455 -6.90 17.22 2.64
C ALA A 455 -6.08 18.48 2.35
N MET A 456 -5.18 18.42 1.35
CA MET A 456 -4.37 19.57 0.94
C MET A 456 -5.24 20.73 0.44
N GLY A 457 -6.27 20.43 -0.36
CA GLY A 457 -7.21 21.43 -0.83
C GLY A 457 -8.03 22.04 0.31
N ALA A 458 -8.50 21.22 1.25
CA ALA A 458 -9.21 21.71 2.42
C ALA A 458 -8.32 22.63 3.28
N CYS A 459 -7.05 22.24 3.49
CA CYS A 459 -6.08 23.03 4.24
C CYS A 459 -5.77 24.38 3.57
N ASP A 460 -5.56 24.37 2.25
CA ASP A 460 -5.27 25.56 1.44
C ASP A 460 -6.41 26.60 1.56
N ALA A 461 -7.66 26.16 1.48
CA ALA A 461 -8.82 27.05 1.63
C ALA A 461 -8.98 27.64 3.05
N LEU A 462 -8.44 26.98 4.07
CA LEU A 462 -8.46 27.47 5.46
C LEU A 462 -7.27 28.39 5.77
N GLY A 463 -6.29 28.51 4.85
CA GLY A 463 -5.04 29.22 5.08
C GLY A 463 -4.10 28.50 6.06
N GLY A 464 -4.30 27.19 6.26
CA GLY A 464 -3.43 26.36 7.08
C GLY A 464 -2.14 25.99 6.35
N ASP A 465 -1.15 25.46 7.07
CA ASP A 465 0.09 24.99 6.46
C ASP A 465 -0.12 23.56 5.95
N ILE A 466 -0.10 23.42 4.63
CA ILE A 466 -0.37 22.16 3.94
C ILE A 466 0.61 21.07 4.36
N ILE A 467 1.87 21.43 4.61
CA ILE A 467 2.91 20.48 4.96
C ILE A 467 2.70 19.96 6.38
N THR A 468 2.32 20.83 7.31
CA THR A 468 2.12 20.44 8.71
C THR A 468 0.73 19.92 9.02
N ASP A 469 -0.30 20.29 8.24
CA ASP A 469 -1.70 20.04 8.57
C ASP A 469 -2.36 19.02 7.62
N ALA A 470 -2.03 19.04 6.32
CA ALA A 470 -2.60 18.13 5.33
C ALA A 470 -1.80 16.83 5.12
N PHE A 471 -0.47 16.90 5.01
CA PHE A 471 0.36 15.69 5.05
C PHE A 471 0.18 14.98 6.39
N GLY A 472 0.39 13.67 6.46
CA GLY A 472 0.14 12.85 7.64
C GLY A 472 -1.21 12.13 7.63
N VAL A 473 -2.07 12.41 6.64
CA VAL A 473 -3.32 11.67 6.44
C VAL A 473 -3.01 10.20 6.16
N VAL A 474 -2.02 9.92 5.30
CA VAL A 474 -1.62 8.54 4.95
C VAL A 474 -1.06 7.83 6.18
N ALA A 475 -0.23 8.52 6.96
CA ALA A 475 0.33 8.02 8.21
C ALA A 475 -0.74 7.58 9.21
N MET A 476 -1.79 8.39 9.39
CA MET A 476 -2.86 8.05 10.34
C MET A 476 -3.69 6.86 9.84
N VAL A 477 -3.96 6.80 8.52
CA VAL A 477 -4.59 5.63 7.89
C VAL A 477 -3.74 4.38 8.11
N ALA A 478 -2.42 4.46 7.92
CA ALA A 478 -1.52 3.32 8.08
C ALA A 478 -1.34 2.89 9.55
N MET A 479 -1.42 3.81 10.50
CA MET A 479 -1.28 3.52 11.93
C MET A 479 -2.52 2.80 12.49
N THR A 480 -3.71 3.13 12.01
CA THR A 480 -4.96 2.66 12.64
C THR A 480 -5.17 1.14 12.64
N PRO A 481 -4.84 0.40 11.56
CA PRO A 481 -4.89 -1.06 11.53
C PRO A 481 -4.06 -1.73 12.65
N LEU A 482 -2.95 -1.11 13.07
CA LEU A 482 -2.12 -1.61 14.16
C LEU A 482 -2.93 -1.69 15.45
N LEU A 483 -3.82 -0.74 15.68
CA LEU A 483 -4.67 -0.69 16.87
C LEU A 483 -5.88 -1.61 16.73
N THR A 484 -6.63 -1.47 15.64
CA THR A 484 -7.93 -2.16 15.49
C THR A 484 -7.78 -3.68 15.38
N ILE A 485 -6.75 -4.19 14.71
CA ILE A 485 -6.52 -5.63 14.58
C ILE A 485 -5.98 -6.23 15.87
N GLN A 486 -5.11 -5.53 16.59
CA GLN A 486 -4.64 -6.00 17.90
C GLN A 486 -5.78 -6.05 18.93
N MET A 487 -6.65 -5.03 18.95
CA MET A 487 -7.87 -5.05 19.77
C MET A 487 -8.79 -6.22 19.40
N LEU A 488 -9.00 -6.47 18.10
CA LEU A 488 -9.78 -7.61 17.63
C LEU A 488 -9.17 -8.94 18.11
N GLY A 489 -7.84 -9.09 18.00
CA GLY A 489 -7.12 -10.27 18.49
C GLY A 489 -7.32 -10.52 19.98
N LEU A 490 -7.27 -9.47 20.81
CA LEU A 490 -7.54 -9.57 22.25
C LEU A 490 -8.98 -9.97 22.56
N LEU A 491 -9.95 -9.41 21.83
CA LEU A 491 -11.37 -9.74 21.99
C LEU A 491 -11.65 -11.21 21.66
N TYR A 492 -11.11 -11.70 20.54
CA TYR A 492 -11.28 -13.09 20.12
C TYR A 492 -10.55 -14.05 21.05
N GLN A 493 -9.37 -13.70 21.56
CA GLN A 493 -8.67 -14.50 22.55
C GLN A 493 -9.47 -14.64 23.86
N LYS A 494 -10.09 -13.54 24.33
CA LYS A 494 -10.99 -13.58 25.50
C LYS A 494 -12.24 -14.43 25.23
N LYS A 495 -12.78 -14.38 24.02
CA LYS A 495 -13.96 -15.17 23.63
C LYS A 495 -13.63 -16.67 23.57
N LEU A 496 -12.49 -17.06 22.99
CA LEU A 496 -12.02 -18.45 22.97
C LEU A 496 -11.75 -19.00 24.37
N LYS A 497 -11.15 -18.20 25.27
CA LYS A 497 -10.91 -18.62 26.66
C LYS A 497 -12.19 -18.78 27.49
N ARG A 498 -13.30 -18.16 27.06
CA ARG A 498 -14.61 -18.23 27.75
C ARG A 498 -15.56 -19.26 27.14
N ALA A 499 -15.28 -19.77 25.94
CA ALA A 499 -16.05 -20.87 25.37
C ALA A 499 -15.80 -22.14 26.21
N PRO A 500 -16.83 -22.91 26.57
CA PRO A 500 -16.62 -24.22 27.17
C PRO A 500 -15.74 -25.03 26.22
N GLN A 501 -14.64 -25.59 26.73
CA GLN A 501 -13.94 -26.64 26.00
C GLN A 501 -14.97 -27.75 25.78
N GLU A 502 -15.41 -27.96 24.55
CA GLU A 502 -16.04 -29.22 24.19
C GLU A 502 -15.03 -30.31 24.56
N GLU A 503 -15.42 -31.16 25.53
CA GLU A 503 -14.70 -32.37 25.85
C GLU A 503 -14.47 -33.11 24.54
N LYS A 504 -13.20 -33.22 24.15
CA LYS A 504 -12.79 -34.17 23.12
C LYS A 504 -13.40 -35.52 23.55
N PRO A 505 -14.16 -36.21 22.68
CA PRO A 505 -14.56 -37.58 22.98
C PRO A 505 -13.28 -38.34 23.35
N ALA A 506 -13.28 -38.94 24.53
CA ALA A 506 -12.21 -39.83 24.94
C ALA A 506 -12.01 -40.81 23.80
N ILE A 507 -10.82 -40.80 23.21
CA ILE A 507 -10.39 -41.90 22.35
C ILE A 507 -10.40 -43.10 23.29
N VAL A 508 -11.44 -43.92 23.19
CA VAL A 508 -11.46 -45.24 23.80
C VAL A 508 -10.28 -45.94 23.16
N SER A 509 -9.22 -46.11 23.95
CA SER A 509 -8.13 -47.02 23.65
C SER A 509 -8.74 -48.41 23.70
N ASP A 510 -9.25 -48.89 22.56
CA ASP A 510 -9.54 -50.31 22.43
C ASP A 510 -8.21 -51.06 22.58
N GLU A 511 -8.27 -51.95 23.55
CA GLU A 511 -7.23 -52.77 24.14
C GLU A 511 -6.38 -53.52 23.12
N GLU A 512 -5.12 -53.68 23.51
CA GLU A 512 -4.26 -54.83 23.26
C GLU A 512 -4.92 -56.03 22.54
N ILE A 513 -4.46 -56.29 21.32
CA ILE A 513 -4.29 -57.67 20.86
C ILE A 513 -2.84 -57.79 20.38
N ILE A 514 -1.97 -58.25 21.30
CA ILE A 514 -0.65 -58.78 20.99
C ILE A 514 -0.78 -60.32 20.91
N GLU A 515 -0.32 -60.83 19.77
CA GLU A 515 0.24 -62.16 19.45
C GLU A 515 -0.55 -63.45 19.71
N LEU A 516 -0.70 -64.23 18.63
CA LEU A 516 0.09 -65.45 18.42
C LEU A 516 0.33 -65.71 16.92
#